data_AF-A0A498GN61-F1
#
_entry.id   AF-A0A498GN61-F1
#
_cell.length_a   1.000
_cell.length_b   1.000
_cell.length_c   1.000
_cell.angle_alpha   90.00
_cell.angle_beta   90.00
_cell.angle_gamma   90.00
#
_symmetry.space_group_name_H-M   'P 1'
#
loop_
_entity.id
_entity.type
_entity.pdbx_description
1 polymer ?
#
loop_
_entity_poly.entity_id
_entity_poly.type
_entity_poly.pdbx_seq_one_letter_code
_entity_poly.pdbx_strand_id
1 'polypeptide(L)'
;MSHQKCQTLPPWLWVWLTLYVYSLPILIKHWQEYYDLFSISMRAPYLGIKTHFPYLLSLINVPRLIPSIVLFLGTLTVIAPQLRKYHLEKKYYLTEDYTRIPAILEIEEFLKKYAPDIIIKANFIRFRDESTFIYPLGYRKTAIAIPSKFIKSWRADRAGTEAVLLHEIGHYRNGDALILGTGSLFEITVKYSLTIVVFLYIIPLTLVTADQNIILFYDNLASLFSTLHIMKDTGTPNSELLIYFVIQVKFIIFTRGSYLLLVMLPERIMDLVFLLFLTLSTFIIPIIGIWCEELNADRFMLMSKRNDLETSLKTLEKLEDEKSLKSWLLSQVSHPPKALRHWMALHSCEKKSLLSFIFFFPLAYIIQLLILLIQALSSYTISYLTGYLNMQEILEKLLNDLVTAMNRMSPYWLFFAILLLLWPLIAVYWVKFISGSSETYNWENYRGYFFSSIVLIVISIFCYTL
;
A
#
# COMPACT_ATOMS: atom_id res chain seq x y z
N MET A 1 -15.95 11.69 37.55
CA MET A 1 -15.09 11.12 36.49
C MET A 1 -13.85 11.98 36.42
N SER A 2 -12.65 11.42 36.63
CA SER A 2 -11.42 12.17 36.36
C SER A 2 -11.36 12.43 34.86
N HIS A 3 -11.26 13.70 34.45
CA HIS A 3 -11.10 14.01 33.04
C HIS A 3 -9.72 13.54 32.58
N GLN A 4 -9.68 12.48 31.77
CA GLN A 4 -8.47 12.03 31.11
C GLN A 4 -8.01 13.11 30.12
N LYS A 5 -6.70 13.37 30.08
CA LYS A 5 -6.11 14.26 29.08
C LYS A 5 -6.11 13.57 27.72
N CYS A 6 -6.45 14.30 26.66
CA CYS A 6 -6.41 13.80 25.29
C CYS A 6 -5.00 13.35 24.92
N GLN A 7 -4.87 12.08 24.54
CA GLN A 7 -3.61 11.48 24.12
C GLN A 7 -3.59 11.13 22.64
N THR A 8 -4.71 11.26 21.93
CA THR A 8 -4.85 10.94 20.51
C THR A 8 -3.89 11.75 19.65
N LEU A 9 -3.09 11.05 18.86
CA LEU A 9 -2.27 11.63 17.80
C LEU A 9 -3.15 11.98 16.59
N PRO A 10 -2.65 12.79 15.63
CA PRO A 10 -3.39 13.05 14.40
C PRO A 10 -3.77 11.72 13.71
N PRO A 11 -5.03 11.55 13.27
CA PRO A 11 -5.52 10.35 12.61
C PRO A 11 -5.00 10.36 11.18
N TRP A 12 -3.73 10.00 11.03
CA TRP A 12 -2.99 10.15 9.78
C TRP A 12 -3.63 9.38 8.63
N LEU A 13 -4.35 8.31 8.91
CA LEU A 13 -5.07 7.59 7.89
C LEU A 13 -6.31 8.36 7.38
N TRP A 14 -7.03 9.08 8.24
CA TRP A 14 -8.12 9.96 7.81
C TRP A 14 -7.59 11.17 7.04
N VAL A 15 -6.42 11.66 7.44
CA VAL A 15 -5.69 12.71 6.71
C VAL A 15 -5.33 12.22 5.30
N TRP A 16 -4.74 11.03 5.18
CA TRP A 16 -4.46 10.39 3.89
C TRP A 16 -5.73 10.26 3.05
N LEU A 17 -6.82 9.74 3.62
CA LEU A 17 -8.09 9.55 2.91
C LEU A 17 -8.62 10.87 2.36
N THR A 18 -8.54 11.96 3.15
CA THR A 18 -8.96 13.30 2.75
C THR A 18 -8.13 13.81 1.57
N LEU A 19 -6.80 13.69 1.65
CA LEU A 19 -5.90 14.09 0.56
C LEU A 19 -6.09 13.22 -0.70
N TYR A 20 -6.35 11.93 -0.52
CA TYR A 20 -6.65 11.00 -1.61
C TYR A 20 -7.95 11.41 -2.33
N VAL A 21 -9.03 11.68 -1.57
CA VAL A 21 -10.30 12.17 -2.12
C VAL A 21 -10.12 13.50 -2.86
N TYR A 22 -9.35 14.43 -2.29
CA TYR A 22 -9.00 15.70 -2.95
C TYR A 22 -8.25 15.48 -4.27
N SER A 23 -7.42 14.42 -4.34
CA SER A 23 -6.62 14.08 -5.53
C SER A 23 -7.38 13.25 -6.58
N LEU A 24 -8.63 12.84 -6.32
CA LEU A 24 -9.41 12.00 -7.23
C LEU A 24 -9.56 12.58 -8.65
N PRO A 25 -9.82 13.88 -8.87
CA PRO A 25 -9.94 14.42 -10.23
C PRO A 25 -8.67 14.20 -11.06
N ILE A 26 -7.51 14.33 -10.42
CA ILE A 26 -6.21 14.08 -11.05
C ILE A 26 -6.08 12.58 -11.36
N LEU A 27 -6.42 11.70 -10.42
CA LEU A 27 -6.39 10.25 -10.65
C LEU A 27 -7.31 9.80 -11.78
N ILE A 28 -8.52 10.35 -11.87
CA ILE A 28 -9.47 10.07 -12.96
C ILE A 28 -8.89 10.49 -14.30
N LYS A 29 -8.24 11.66 -14.40
CA LYS A 29 -7.57 12.08 -15.63
C LYS A 29 -6.47 11.08 -16.04
N HIS A 30 -5.66 10.62 -15.09
CA HIS A 30 -4.65 9.60 -15.38
C HIS A 30 -5.30 8.28 -15.84
N TRP A 31 -6.43 7.88 -15.27
CA TRP A 31 -7.16 6.69 -15.74
C TRP A 31 -7.68 6.85 -17.17
N GLN A 32 -8.13 8.04 -17.54
CA GLN A 32 -8.54 8.35 -18.92
C GLN A 32 -7.34 8.21 -19.87
N GLU A 33 -6.18 8.76 -19.51
CA GLU A 33 -4.96 8.63 -20.31
C GLU A 33 -4.55 7.15 -20.50
N TYR A 34 -4.65 6.33 -19.44
CA TYR A 34 -4.39 4.88 -19.55
C TYR A 34 -5.45 4.14 -20.34
N TYR A 35 -6.72 4.54 -20.25
CA TYR A 35 -7.79 3.99 -21.06
C TYR A 35 -7.57 4.31 -22.55
N ASP A 36 -7.12 5.53 -22.85
CA ASP A 36 -6.77 5.93 -24.22
C ASP A 36 -5.61 5.08 -24.75
N LEU A 37 -4.55 4.87 -23.95
CA LEU A 37 -3.45 3.96 -24.29
C LEU A 37 -3.93 2.51 -24.49
N PHE A 38 -4.82 2.03 -23.64
CA PHE A 38 -5.46 0.71 -23.80
C PHE A 38 -6.23 0.63 -25.12
N SER A 39 -6.99 1.66 -25.47
CA SER A 39 -7.76 1.72 -26.72
C SER A 39 -6.86 1.78 -27.98
N ILE A 40 -5.73 2.48 -27.90
CA ILE A 40 -4.72 2.55 -28.97
C ILE A 40 -4.05 1.20 -29.17
N SER A 41 -3.72 0.48 -28.08
CA SER A 41 -3.11 -0.85 -28.17
C SER A 41 -4.02 -1.88 -28.85
N MET A 42 -5.35 -1.75 -28.71
CA MET A 42 -6.31 -2.56 -29.48
C MET A 42 -6.30 -2.23 -30.99
N ARG A 43 -5.81 -1.06 -31.37
CA ARG A 43 -5.59 -0.65 -32.77
C ARG A 43 -4.18 -0.97 -33.27
N ALA A 44 -3.35 -1.70 -32.52
CA ALA A 44 -1.97 -2.06 -32.88
C ALA A 44 -1.79 -2.66 -34.30
N PRO A 45 -2.72 -3.45 -34.87
CA PRO A 45 -2.61 -3.92 -36.26
C PRO A 45 -2.47 -2.79 -37.28
N TYR A 46 -3.03 -1.61 -37.00
CA TYR A 46 -2.96 -0.42 -37.86
C TYR A 46 -1.64 0.35 -37.72
N LEU A 47 -0.86 0.08 -36.67
CA LEU A 47 0.44 0.72 -36.39
C LEU A 47 1.64 -0.10 -36.91
N GLY A 48 1.39 -1.14 -37.71
CA GLY A 48 2.44 -1.99 -38.27
C GLY A 48 3.06 -2.97 -37.26
N ILE A 49 2.54 -3.06 -36.04
CA ILE A 49 2.96 -4.08 -35.07
C ILE A 49 2.30 -5.39 -35.46
N LYS A 50 3.08 -6.28 -36.09
CA LYS A 50 2.62 -7.63 -36.41
C LYS A 50 2.59 -8.47 -35.13
N THR A 51 1.40 -8.81 -34.66
CA THR A 51 1.17 -9.81 -33.62
C THR A 51 -0.16 -10.52 -33.86
N HIS A 52 -0.21 -11.81 -33.55
CA HIS A 52 -1.44 -12.59 -33.54
C HIS A 52 -2.31 -12.32 -32.30
N PHE A 53 -1.76 -11.64 -31.28
CA PHE A 53 -2.41 -11.41 -29.98
C PHE A 53 -2.54 -9.92 -29.61
N PRO A 54 -3.19 -9.07 -30.43
CA PRO A 54 -3.28 -7.64 -30.16
C PRO A 54 -4.00 -7.31 -28.84
N TYR A 55 -4.92 -8.16 -28.38
CA TYR A 55 -5.59 -8.00 -27.10
C TYR A 55 -4.65 -8.19 -25.90
N LEU A 56 -3.60 -9.03 -26.02
CA LEU A 56 -2.65 -9.24 -24.92
C LEU A 56 -1.80 -7.98 -24.67
N LEU A 57 -1.52 -7.19 -25.72
CA LEU A 57 -0.84 -5.88 -25.57
C LEU A 57 -1.63 -4.93 -24.66
N SER A 58 -2.96 -4.97 -24.75
CA SER A 58 -3.82 -4.15 -23.90
C SER A 58 -3.75 -4.57 -22.42
N LEU A 59 -3.64 -5.88 -22.15
CA LEU A 59 -3.56 -6.42 -20.79
C LEU A 59 -2.29 -5.98 -20.06
N ILE A 60 -1.17 -5.80 -20.76
CA ILE A 60 0.12 -5.39 -20.20
C ILE A 60 0.02 -4.04 -19.46
N ASN A 61 -0.91 -3.17 -19.85
CA ASN A 61 -1.12 -1.88 -19.18
C ASN A 61 -2.05 -1.95 -17.97
N VAL A 62 -2.90 -2.98 -17.86
CA VAL A 62 -3.86 -3.13 -16.76
C VAL A 62 -3.19 -3.12 -15.36
N PRO A 63 -2.06 -3.82 -15.13
CA PRO A 63 -1.34 -3.77 -13.87
C PRO A 63 -1.00 -2.35 -13.37
N ARG A 64 -0.80 -1.38 -14.27
CA ARG A 64 -0.48 0.01 -13.91
C ARG A 64 -1.67 0.71 -13.24
N LEU A 65 -2.89 0.32 -13.60
CA LEU A 65 -4.13 0.91 -13.07
C LEU A 65 -4.57 0.27 -11.76
N ILE A 66 -4.29 -1.02 -11.58
CA ILE A 66 -4.83 -1.80 -10.45
C ILE A 66 -4.58 -1.17 -9.09
N PRO A 67 -3.36 -0.72 -8.73
CA PRO A 67 -3.11 -0.11 -7.42
C PRO A 67 -4.05 1.07 -7.14
N SER A 68 -4.24 1.95 -8.13
CA SER A 68 -5.09 3.13 -8.00
C SER A 68 -6.59 2.81 -7.95
N ILE A 69 -7.06 1.86 -8.78
CA ILE A 69 -8.45 1.38 -8.77
C ILE A 69 -8.77 0.70 -7.44
N VAL A 70 -7.84 -0.08 -6.90
CA VAL A 70 -8.00 -0.73 -5.61
C VAL A 70 -8.14 0.29 -4.49
N LEU A 71 -7.26 1.30 -4.44
CA LEU A 71 -7.37 2.35 -3.43
C LEU A 71 -8.70 3.09 -3.54
N PHE A 72 -9.19 3.28 -4.76
CA PHE A 72 -10.49 3.90 -5.00
C PHE A 72 -11.63 3.03 -4.48
N LEU A 73 -11.67 1.75 -4.87
CA LEU A 73 -12.67 0.80 -4.38
C LEU A 73 -12.60 0.65 -2.85
N GLY A 74 -11.40 0.59 -2.29
CA GLY A 74 -11.17 0.59 -0.84
C GLY A 74 -11.74 1.82 -0.16
N THR A 75 -11.49 3.01 -0.72
CA THR A 75 -12.07 4.28 -0.28
C THR A 75 -13.60 4.28 -0.36
N LEU A 76 -14.18 3.74 -1.45
CA LEU A 76 -15.63 3.61 -1.58
C LEU A 76 -16.24 2.72 -0.50
N THR A 77 -15.51 1.72 0.02
CA THR A 77 -16.02 0.89 1.13
C THR A 77 -16.24 1.69 2.42
N VAL A 78 -15.53 2.80 2.62
CA VAL A 78 -15.73 3.71 3.77
C VAL A 78 -17.10 4.38 3.72
N ILE A 79 -17.63 4.62 2.50
CA ILE A 79 -18.96 5.19 2.29
C ILE A 79 -20.06 4.18 2.64
N ALA A 80 -19.81 2.87 2.58
CA ALA A 80 -20.82 1.84 2.81
C ALA A 80 -20.41 0.87 3.95
N PRO A 81 -20.28 1.33 5.21
CA PRO A 81 -19.85 0.49 6.33
C PRO A 81 -20.81 -0.70 6.57
N GLN A 82 -22.07 -0.59 6.15
CA GLN A 82 -23.06 -1.66 6.23
C GLN A 82 -22.68 -2.90 5.41
N LEU A 83 -22.04 -2.72 4.26
CA LEU A 83 -21.59 -3.85 3.43
C LEU A 83 -20.49 -4.63 4.16
N ARG A 84 -19.54 -3.91 4.77
CA ARG A 84 -18.47 -4.49 5.58
C ARG A 84 -19.05 -5.20 6.81
N LYS A 85 -19.99 -4.57 7.52
CA LYS A 85 -20.74 -5.19 8.62
C LYS A 85 -21.35 -6.52 8.20
N TYR A 86 -22.18 -6.52 7.14
CA TYR A 86 -22.88 -7.73 6.69
C TYR A 86 -21.89 -8.83 6.30
N HIS A 87 -20.82 -8.47 5.57
CA HIS A 87 -19.78 -9.41 5.20
C HIS A 87 -19.12 -10.05 6.43
N LEU A 88 -18.72 -9.25 7.42
CA LEU A 88 -18.03 -9.75 8.62
C LEU A 88 -18.96 -10.55 9.54
N GLU A 89 -20.17 -10.06 9.81
CA GLU A 89 -21.15 -10.78 10.63
C GLU A 89 -21.51 -12.13 9.99
N LYS A 90 -21.62 -12.20 8.65
CA LYS A 90 -21.87 -13.45 7.92
C LYS A 90 -20.65 -14.37 7.90
N LYS A 91 -19.46 -13.86 7.61
CA LYS A 91 -18.21 -14.64 7.53
C LYS A 91 -17.86 -15.29 8.86
N TYR A 92 -18.03 -14.55 9.96
CA TYR A 92 -17.66 -14.95 11.30
C TYR A 92 -18.84 -15.40 12.17
N TYR A 93 -20.06 -15.39 11.63
CA TYR A 93 -21.30 -15.76 12.32
C TYR A 93 -21.50 -14.98 13.63
N LEU A 94 -21.14 -13.70 13.65
CA LEU A 94 -21.12 -12.89 14.87
C LEU A 94 -22.54 -12.57 15.34
N THR A 95 -22.79 -12.76 16.64
CA THR A 95 -24.11 -12.54 17.26
C THR A 95 -23.99 -11.80 18.59
N GLU A 96 -25.10 -11.27 19.09
CA GLU A 96 -25.21 -10.64 20.41
C GLU A 96 -25.72 -11.63 21.49
N ASP A 97 -25.98 -12.89 21.12
CA ASP A 97 -26.53 -13.89 22.03
C ASP A 97 -25.42 -14.58 22.85
N TYR A 98 -24.93 -13.86 23.86
CA TYR A 98 -23.82 -14.31 24.72
C TYR A 98 -24.11 -14.13 26.22
N THR A 99 -25.35 -13.77 26.58
CA THR A 99 -25.80 -13.37 27.93
C THR A 99 -25.55 -14.39 29.05
N ARG A 100 -25.07 -15.59 28.72
CA ARG A 100 -24.81 -16.68 29.67
C ARG A 100 -23.34 -16.90 30.03
N ILE A 101 -22.41 -16.11 29.50
CA ILE A 101 -20.97 -16.32 29.73
C ILE A 101 -20.41 -15.28 30.70
N PRO A 102 -20.02 -15.65 31.94
CA PRO A 102 -19.51 -14.70 32.94
C PRO A 102 -18.30 -13.88 32.48
N ALA A 103 -17.44 -14.48 31.64
CA ALA A 103 -16.26 -13.77 31.13
C ALA A 103 -16.62 -12.57 30.25
N ILE A 104 -17.73 -12.65 29.51
CA ILE A 104 -18.15 -11.56 28.63
C ILE A 104 -18.76 -10.43 29.44
N LEU A 105 -19.47 -10.72 30.53
CA LEU A 105 -19.95 -9.68 31.44
C LEU A 105 -18.79 -8.90 32.07
N GLU A 106 -17.71 -9.58 32.46
CA GLU A 106 -16.48 -8.92 32.94
C GLU A 106 -15.80 -8.07 31.86
N ILE A 107 -15.76 -8.57 30.62
CA ILE A 107 -15.23 -7.81 29.48
C ILE A 107 -16.12 -6.60 29.18
N GLU A 108 -17.44 -6.75 29.23
CA GLU A 108 -18.39 -5.66 29.05
C GLU A 108 -18.23 -4.59 30.12
N GLU A 109 -18.07 -4.97 31.38
CA GLU A 109 -17.77 -4.05 32.48
C GLU A 109 -16.46 -3.31 32.25
N PHE A 110 -15.43 -4.02 31.78
CA PHE A 110 -14.16 -3.40 31.39
C PHE A 110 -14.34 -2.40 30.24
N LEU A 111 -15.06 -2.77 29.18
CA LEU A 111 -15.32 -1.89 28.04
C LEU A 111 -16.14 -0.66 28.44
N LYS A 112 -17.15 -0.80 29.31
CA LYS A 112 -17.95 0.33 29.83
C LYS A 112 -17.10 1.41 30.48
N LYS A 113 -15.95 1.04 31.07
CA LYS A 113 -15.02 1.99 31.68
C LYS A 113 -14.27 2.85 30.66
N TYR A 114 -13.93 2.31 29.49
CA TYR A 114 -13.03 2.95 28.52
C TYR A 114 -13.73 3.38 27.21
N ALA A 115 -14.76 2.65 26.79
CA ALA A 115 -15.48 2.82 25.53
C ALA A 115 -16.91 2.27 25.66
N PRO A 116 -17.83 3.01 26.32
CA PRO A 116 -19.17 2.51 26.64
C PRO A 116 -20.08 2.26 25.43
N ASP A 117 -19.77 2.85 24.29
CA ASP A 117 -20.57 2.73 23.06
C ASP A 117 -20.16 1.54 22.17
N ILE A 118 -19.10 0.78 22.54
CA ILE A 118 -18.69 -0.42 21.82
C ILE A 118 -19.65 -1.58 22.13
N ILE A 119 -20.17 -2.21 21.08
CA ILE A 119 -21.04 -3.38 21.19
C ILE A 119 -20.19 -4.66 21.09
N ILE A 120 -20.34 -5.59 22.03
CA ILE A 120 -19.68 -6.89 21.93
C ILE A 120 -20.45 -7.77 20.94
N LYS A 121 -19.71 -8.46 20.07
CA LYS A 121 -20.23 -9.43 19.12
C LYS A 121 -19.37 -10.69 19.22
N ALA A 122 -19.99 -11.85 19.37
CA ALA A 122 -19.23 -13.07 19.59
C ALA A 122 -19.87 -14.29 18.91
N ASN A 123 -19.02 -15.28 18.65
CA ASN A 123 -19.42 -16.63 18.27
C ASN A 123 -18.39 -17.62 18.79
N PHE A 124 -18.79 -18.59 19.61
CA PHE A 124 -17.83 -19.49 20.24
C PHE A 124 -17.60 -20.80 19.48
N ILE A 125 -18.44 -21.08 18.48
CA ILE A 125 -18.48 -22.39 17.80
C ILE A 125 -17.69 -22.33 16.49
N ARG A 126 -17.88 -21.27 15.70
CA ARG A 126 -17.36 -21.17 14.33
C ARG A 126 -16.22 -20.17 14.17
N PHE A 127 -16.09 -19.22 15.09
CA PHE A 127 -15.02 -18.22 15.05
C PHE A 127 -13.75 -18.82 15.67
N ARG A 128 -12.91 -19.43 14.82
CA ARG A 128 -11.64 -20.11 15.21
C ARG A 128 -10.40 -19.22 15.13
N ASP A 129 -10.54 -18.00 14.62
CA ASP A 129 -9.46 -17.01 14.57
C ASP A 129 -9.01 -16.65 15.99
N GLU A 130 -7.76 -16.20 16.10
CA GLU A 130 -7.10 -15.97 17.40
C GLU A 130 -7.22 -14.51 17.86
N SER A 131 -7.44 -13.58 16.93
CA SER A 131 -7.43 -12.14 17.18
C SER A 131 -8.83 -11.60 17.43
N THR A 132 -9.00 -10.92 18.56
CA THR A 132 -10.08 -9.94 18.75
C THR A 132 -9.84 -8.76 17.81
N PHE A 133 -10.89 -8.21 17.22
CA PHE A 133 -10.78 -7.05 16.35
C PHE A 133 -12.03 -6.18 16.42
N ILE A 134 -11.89 -4.88 16.17
CA ILE A 134 -13.02 -3.96 16.00
C ILE A 134 -13.46 -3.83 14.54
N TYR A 135 -14.75 -3.55 14.33
CA TYR A 135 -15.30 -3.28 13.00
C TYR A 135 -16.53 -2.35 13.06
N PRO A 136 -16.84 -1.62 11.97
CA PRO A 136 -17.91 -0.64 11.98
C PRO A 136 -19.27 -1.31 11.82
N LEU A 137 -20.22 -0.97 12.69
CA LEU A 137 -21.66 -1.25 12.52
C LEU A 137 -22.38 -0.14 11.74
N GLY A 138 -21.78 1.05 11.69
CA GLY A 138 -22.21 2.25 10.99
C GLY A 138 -21.18 3.36 11.20
N TYR A 139 -21.44 4.59 10.76
CA TYR A 139 -20.46 5.68 10.85
C TYR A 139 -20.07 6.11 12.28
N ARG A 140 -20.90 5.79 13.28
CA ARG A 140 -20.66 6.14 14.70
C ARG A 140 -20.93 4.98 15.65
N LYS A 141 -21.04 3.76 15.11
CA LYS A 141 -21.32 2.56 15.90
C LYS A 141 -20.26 1.54 15.55
N THR A 142 -19.60 1.02 16.57
CA THR A 142 -18.51 0.06 16.43
C THR A 142 -18.82 -1.18 17.25
N ALA A 143 -18.48 -2.33 16.71
CA ALA A 143 -18.50 -3.58 17.44
C ALA A 143 -17.09 -4.12 17.65
N ILE A 144 -16.91 -4.87 18.72
CA ILE A 144 -15.73 -5.67 18.97
C ILE A 144 -16.08 -7.15 18.83
N ALA A 145 -15.35 -7.86 17.96
CA ALA A 145 -15.52 -9.28 17.72
C ALA A 145 -14.66 -10.09 18.70
N ILE A 146 -15.29 -10.89 19.57
CA ILE A 146 -14.58 -11.68 20.60
C ILE A 146 -14.60 -13.18 20.23
N PRO A 147 -13.44 -13.80 19.92
CA PRO A 147 -13.36 -15.24 19.67
C PRO A 147 -13.34 -16.06 20.96
N SER A 148 -13.66 -17.36 20.85
CA SER A 148 -13.64 -18.28 22.01
C SER A 148 -12.25 -18.44 22.62
N LYS A 149 -11.18 -18.39 21.81
CA LYS A 149 -9.79 -18.42 22.29
C LYS A 149 -9.47 -17.21 23.17
N PHE A 150 -10.00 -16.04 22.84
CA PHE A 150 -9.81 -14.83 23.64
C PHE A 150 -10.42 -14.96 25.03
N ILE A 151 -11.56 -15.65 25.18
CA ILE A 151 -12.15 -15.92 26.49
C ILE A 151 -11.27 -16.83 27.33
N LYS A 152 -10.64 -17.84 26.71
CA LYS A 152 -9.67 -18.69 27.41
C LYS A 152 -8.47 -17.86 27.88
N SER A 153 -7.94 -16.99 27.02
CA SER A 153 -6.87 -16.06 27.37
C SER A 153 -7.30 -15.09 28.49
N TRP A 154 -8.52 -14.55 28.46
CA TRP A 154 -9.05 -13.68 29.52
C TRP A 154 -9.00 -14.33 30.89
N ARG A 155 -9.28 -15.64 30.96
CA ARG A 155 -9.22 -16.42 32.20
C ARG A 155 -7.81 -16.80 32.61
N ALA A 156 -6.91 -17.05 31.66
CA ALA A 156 -5.54 -17.50 31.93
C ALA A 156 -4.56 -16.35 32.20
N ASP A 157 -4.69 -15.26 31.46
CA ASP A 157 -3.83 -14.06 31.45
C ASP A 157 -4.71 -12.82 31.25
N ARG A 158 -5.43 -12.45 32.31
CA ARG A 158 -6.34 -11.29 32.29
C ARG A 158 -5.59 -10.01 31.95
N ALA A 159 -4.39 -9.81 32.51
CA ALA A 159 -3.61 -8.59 32.31
C ALA A 159 -3.21 -8.41 30.84
N GLY A 160 -2.69 -9.46 30.19
CA GLY A 160 -2.37 -9.43 28.76
C GLY A 160 -3.62 -9.25 27.89
N THR A 161 -4.72 -9.92 28.24
CA THR A 161 -5.97 -9.83 27.46
C THR A 161 -6.63 -8.43 27.55
N GLU A 162 -6.60 -7.80 28.72
CA GLU A 162 -6.99 -6.41 28.89
C GLU A 162 -6.09 -5.44 28.09
N ALA A 163 -4.81 -5.75 27.94
CA ALA A 163 -3.90 -4.94 27.12
C ALA A 163 -4.32 -5.00 25.64
N VAL A 164 -4.66 -6.19 25.12
CA VAL A 164 -5.24 -6.35 23.77
C VAL A 164 -6.54 -5.54 23.63
N LEU A 165 -7.46 -5.59 24.60
CA LEU A 165 -8.67 -4.77 24.54
C LEU A 165 -8.37 -3.26 24.51
N LEU A 166 -7.38 -2.79 25.27
CA LEU A 166 -7.00 -1.39 25.25
C LEU A 166 -6.41 -0.98 23.90
N HIS A 167 -5.61 -1.84 23.26
CA HIS A 167 -5.13 -1.62 21.90
C HIS A 167 -6.30 -1.47 20.92
N GLU A 168 -7.27 -2.39 20.95
CA GLU A 168 -8.51 -2.29 20.15
C GLU A 168 -9.34 -1.02 20.45
N ILE A 169 -9.40 -0.59 21.71
CA ILE A 169 -10.04 0.69 22.07
C ILE A 169 -9.27 1.89 21.50
N GLY A 170 -7.94 1.78 21.38
CA GLY A 170 -7.10 2.80 20.73
C GLY A 170 -7.53 3.04 19.29
N HIS A 171 -7.68 1.96 18.52
CA HIS A 171 -8.25 2.01 17.16
C HIS A 171 -9.65 2.65 17.16
N TYR A 172 -10.54 2.20 18.05
CA TYR A 172 -11.90 2.77 18.17
C TYR A 172 -11.88 4.30 18.38
N ARG A 173 -11.00 4.82 19.24
CA ARG A 173 -10.89 6.26 19.53
C ARG A 173 -10.33 7.08 18.37
N ASN A 174 -9.51 6.47 17.51
CA ASN A 174 -9.02 7.11 16.29
C ASN A 174 -10.04 7.05 15.15
N GLY A 175 -11.00 6.13 15.22
CA GLY A 175 -12.04 5.95 14.20
C GLY A 175 -11.52 5.29 12.92
N ASP A 176 -10.36 4.63 13.00
CA ASP A 176 -9.70 3.96 11.88
C ASP A 176 -10.43 2.69 11.43
N ALA A 177 -11.23 2.05 12.30
CA ALA A 177 -12.06 0.88 11.96
C ALA A 177 -13.02 1.11 10.77
N LEU A 178 -13.36 2.37 10.46
CA LEU A 178 -14.14 2.71 9.27
C LEU A 178 -13.31 2.59 7.99
N ILE A 179 -12.02 2.87 8.05
CA ILE A 179 -11.10 2.82 6.91
C ILE A 179 -10.47 1.42 6.84
N LEU A 180 -9.81 1.00 7.91
CA LEU A 180 -9.10 -0.27 8.06
C LEU A 180 -9.94 -1.34 8.73
N GLY A 181 -9.39 -2.55 8.75
CA GLY A 181 -9.94 -3.69 9.45
C GLY A 181 -10.12 -4.88 8.53
N THR A 182 -10.45 -6.00 9.17
CA THR A 182 -10.73 -7.28 8.53
C THR A 182 -11.72 -7.11 7.38
N GLY A 183 -11.36 -7.62 6.19
CA GLY A 183 -12.23 -7.56 5.02
C GLY A 183 -12.18 -6.25 4.23
N SER A 184 -11.18 -5.39 4.47
CA SER A 184 -10.87 -4.27 3.58
C SER A 184 -10.38 -4.77 2.21
N LEU A 185 -10.74 -4.08 1.12
CA LEU A 185 -10.24 -4.40 -0.23
C LEU A 185 -8.73 -4.19 -0.37
N PHE A 186 -8.16 -3.39 0.53
CA PHE A 186 -6.73 -3.14 0.62
C PHE A 186 -5.96 -4.44 0.91
N GLU A 187 -6.37 -5.17 1.96
CA GLU A 187 -5.76 -6.46 2.34
C GLU A 187 -5.80 -7.47 1.19
N ILE A 188 -6.94 -7.57 0.51
CA ILE A 188 -7.14 -8.47 -0.63
C ILE A 188 -6.13 -8.14 -1.75
N THR A 189 -5.95 -6.87 -2.06
CA THR A 189 -5.08 -6.49 -3.17
C THR A 189 -3.63 -6.77 -2.88
N VAL A 190 -3.17 -6.45 -1.67
CA VAL A 190 -1.80 -6.76 -1.26
C VAL A 190 -1.57 -8.27 -1.34
N LYS A 191 -2.53 -9.06 -0.84
CA LYS A 191 -2.49 -10.53 -0.85
C LYS A 191 -2.38 -11.14 -2.25
N TYR A 192 -3.05 -10.54 -3.24
CA TYR A 192 -3.09 -11.05 -4.61
C TYR A 192 -2.24 -10.24 -5.60
N SER A 193 -1.47 -9.24 -5.13
CA SER A 193 -0.66 -8.34 -5.96
C SER A 193 0.31 -9.10 -6.89
N LEU A 194 1.07 -10.05 -6.37
CA LEU A 194 1.98 -10.88 -7.15
C LEU A 194 1.22 -11.72 -8.21
N THR A 195 0.09 -12.30 -7.82
CA THR A 195 -0.74 -13.09 -8.74
C THR A 195 -1.25 -12.22 -9.88
N ILE A 196 -1.73 -11.02 -9.57
CA ILE A 196 -2.18 -10.03 -10.54
C ILE A 196 -1.07 -9.68 -11.53
N VAL A 197 0.14 -9.36 -11.04
CA VAL A 197 1.29 -9.04 -11.89
C VAL A 197 1.66 -10.25 -12.77
N VAL A 198 1.70 -11.46 -12.24
CA VAL A 198 2.03 -12.65 -13.04
C VAL A 198 1.02 -12.86 -14.17
N PHE A 199 -0.28 -12.83 -13.88
CA PHE A 199 -1.32 -13.17 -14.85
C PHE A 199 -1.66 -12.04 -15.82
N LEU A 200 -1.58 -10.78 -15.40
CA LEU A 200 -1.96 -9.63 -16.24
C LEU A 200 -0.75 -8.93 -16.87
N TYR A 201 0.46 -9.15 -16.35
CA TYR A 201 1.69 -8.58 -16.91
C TYR A 201 2.59 -9.64 -17.52
N ILE A 202 3.15 -10.53 -16.69
CA ILE A 202 4.28 -11.39 -17.09
C ILE A 202 3.87 -12.35 -18.19
N ILE A 203 2.72 -13.04 -18.03
CA ILE A 203 2.23 -14.00 -19.02
C ILE A 203 1.89 -13.30 -20.35
N PRO A 204 1.01 -12.26 -20.39
CA PRO A 204 0.72 -11.53 -21.64
C PRO A 204 1.96 -10.99 -22.33
N LEU A 205 2.88 -10.38 -21.56
CA LEU A 205 4.12 -9.81 -22.08
C LEU A 205 5.03 -10.87 -22.71
N THR A 206 5.18 -12.02 -22.04
CA THR A 206 6.00 -13.13 -22.54
C THR A 206 5.43 -13.69 -23.83
N LEU A 207 4.10 -13.89 -23.88
CA LEU A 207 3.41 -14.42 -25.06
C LEU A 207 3.52 -13.46 -26.26
N VAL A 208 3.26 -12.17 -26.05
CA VAL A 208 3.39 -11.15 -27.10
C VAL A 208 4.84 -11.06 -27.60
N THR A 209 5.81 -11.07 -26.68
CA THR A 209 7.23 -11.00 -27.05
C THR A 209 7.63 -12.24 -27.84
N ALA A 210 7.22 -13.44 -27.41
CA ALA A 210 7.50 -14.67 -28.13
C ALA A 210 6.87 -14.66 -29.54
N ASP A 211 5.61 -14.26 -29.66
CA ASP A 211 4.89 -14.15 -30.92
C ASP A 211 5.58 -13.19 -31.91
N GLN A 212 5.93 -11.98 -31.45
CA GLN A 212 6.66 -11.01 -32.26
C GLN A 212 8.01 -11.56 -32.76
N ASN A 213 8.74 -12.27 -31.90
CA ASN A 213 10.02 -12.87 -32.30
C ASN A 213 9.85 -14.01 -33.30
N ILE A 214 8.78 -14.82 -33.19
CA ILE A 214 8.45 -15.87 -34.16
C ILE A 214 8.12 -15.25 -35.52
N ILE A 215 7.27 -14.21 -35.55
CA ILE A 215 6.90 -13.51 -36.79
C ILE A 215 8.15 -12.92 -37.46
N LEU A 216 8.98 -12.22 -36.69
CA LEU A 216 10.21 -11.60 -37.19
C LEU A 216 11.25 -12.63 -37.67
N PHE A 217 11.31 -13.80 -37.04
CA PHE A 217 12.14 -14.90 -37.49
C PHE A 217 11.63 -15.48 -38.80
N TYR A 218 10.33 -15.68 -38.92
CA TYR A 218 9.69 -16.15 -40.15
C TYR A 218 9.88 -15.17 -41.32
N ASP A 219 9.65 -13.86 -41.10
CA ASP A 219 9.86 -12.82 -42.11
C ASP A 219 11.32 -12.81 -42.61
N ASN A 220 12.29 -12.97 -41.70
CA ASN A 220 13.70 -13.08 -42.07
C ASN A 220 14.00 -14.33 -42.92
N LEU A 221 13.42 -15.48 -42.57
CA LEU A 221 13.59 -16.72 -43.34
C LEU A 221 12.92 -16.63 -44.72
N ALA A 222 11.71 -16.07 -44.79
CA ALA A 222 11.01 -15.85 -46.04
C ALA A 222 11.82 -14.93 -46.98
N SER A 223 12.39 -13.86 -46.44
CA SER A 223 13.32 -12.99 -47.19
C SER A 223 14.55 -13.74 -47.67
N LEU A 224 15.15 -14.60 -46.84
CA LEU A 224 16.30 -15.43 -47.24
C LEU A 224 15.95 -16.38 -48.39
N PHE A 225 14.80 -17.06 -48.32
CA PHE A 225 14.37 -17.96 -49.39
C PHE A 225 14.06 -17.23 -50.70
N SER A 226 13.47 -16.04 -50.63
CA SER A 226 13.27 -15.18 -51.79
C SER A 226 14.60 -14.82 -52.46
N THR A 227 15.61 -14.42 -51.67
CA THR A 227 16.96 -14.14 -52.18
C THR A 227 17.61 -15.37 -52.80
N LEU A 228 17.52 -16.53 -52.15
CA LEU A 228 18.07 -17.79 -52.67
C LEU A 228 17.42 -18.21 -53.99
N HIS A 229 16.11 -17.99 -54.14
CA HIS A 229 15.41 -18.25 -55.38
C HIS A 229 15.93 -17.36 -56.52
N ILE A 230 16.09 -16.05 -56.26
CA ILE A 230 16.67 -15.12 -57.22
C ILE A 230 18.09 -15.54 -57.62
N MET A 231 18.94 -15.88 -56.65
CA MET A 231 20.31 -16.34 -56.92
C MET A 231 20.33 -17.61 -57.80
N LYS A 232 19.47 -18.57 -57.47
CA LYS A 232 19.31 -19.80 -58.27
C LYS A 232 18.89 -19.47 -59.71
N ASP A 233 17.93 -18.57 -59.89
CA ASP A 233 17.42 -18.18 -61.21
C ASP A 233 18.49 -17.43 -62.02
N THR A 234 19.43 -16.75 -61.36
CA THR A 234 20.60 -16.12 -62.00
C THR A 234 21.76 -17.07 -62.30
N GLY A 235 21.61 -18.38 -62.03
CA GLY A 235 22.62 -19.39 -62.34
C GLY A 235 23.71 -19.59 -61.29
N THR A 236 23.51 -19.12 -60.05
CA THR A 236 24.47 -19.35 -58.96
C THR A 236 24.65 -20.85 -58.66
N PRO A 237 25.88 -21.36 -58.50
CA PRO A 237 26.13 -22.78 -58.16
C PRO A 237 25.50 -23.21 -56.82
N ASN A 238 25.04 -24.47 -56.74
CA ASN A 238 24.42 -25.02 -55.53
C ASN A 238 25.31 -24.98 -54.27
N SER A 239 26.63 -25.11 -54.44
CA SER A 239 27.59 -25.00 -53.34
C SER A 239 27.61 -23.60 -52.73
N GLU A 240 27.53 -22.56 -53.55
CA GLU A 240 27.48 -21.17 -53.10
C GLU A 240 26.14 -20.85 -52.43
N LEU A 241 25.02 -21.36 -52.97
CA LEU A 241 23.70 -21.25 -52.33
C LEU A 241 23.70 -21.86 -50.93
N LEU A 242 24.31 -23.05 -50.75
CA LEU A 242 24.39 -23.72 -49.47
C LEU A 242 25.23 -22.92 -48.46
N ILE A 243 26.39 -22.40 -48.88
CA ILE A 243 27.25 -21.57 -48.03
C ILE A 243 26.50 -20.31 -47.60
N TYR A 244 25.86 -19.61 -48.55
CA TYR A 244 25.06 -18.41 -48.26
C TYR A 244 23.94 -18.70 -47.27
N PHE A 245 23.17 -19.78 -47.48
CA PHE A 245 22.11 -20.20 -46.56
C PHE A 245 22.64 -20.43 -45.14
N VAL A 246 23.73 -21.19 -44.97
CA VAL A 246 24.30 -21.48 -43.64
C VAL A 246 24.77 -20.21 -42.94
N ILE A 247 25.44 -19.30 -43.66
CA ILE A 247 25.90 -18.02 -43.11
C ILE A 247 24.71 -17.18 -42.65
N GLN A 248 23.69 -17.03 -43.50
CA GLN A 248 22.53 -16.19 -43.20
C GLN A 248 21.69 -16.76 -42.06
N VAL A 249 21.47 -18.09 -42.01
CA VAL A 249 20.76 -18.72 -40.88
C VAL A 249 21.51 -18.51 -39.56
N LYS A 250 22.84 -18.70 -39.55
CA LYS A 250 23.66 -18.40 -38.36
C LYS A 250 23.55 -16.93 -37.95
N PHE A 251 23.62 -16.02 -38.92
CA PHE A 251 23.48 -14.58 -38.68
C PHE A 251 22.11 -14.24 -38.09
N ILE A 252 21.02 -14.79 -38.62
CA ILE A 252 19.66 -14.60 -38.12
C ILE A 252 19.54 -15.11 -36.67
N ILE A 253 19.97 -16.35 -36.40
CA ILE A 253 19.91 -16.96 -35.06
C ILE A 253 20.74 -16.13 -34.07
N PHE A 254 21.97 -15.79 -34.43
CA PHE A 254 22.87 -15.02 -33.58
C PHE A 254 22.29 -13.64 -33.28
N THR A 255 21.86 -12.89 -34.29
CA THR A 255 21.31 -11.53 -34.15
C THR A 255 20.02 -11.53 -33.33
N ARG A 256 19.13 -12.52 -33.54
CA ARG A 256 17.89 -12.62 -32.75
C ARG A 256 18.16 -13.05 -31.32
N GLY A 257 19.02 -14.03 -31.10
CA GLY A 257 19.41 -14.47 -29.76
C GLY A 257 20.08 -13.35 -28.96
N SER A 258 21.00 -12.61 -29.59
CA SER A 258 21.66 -11.47 -28.93
C SER A 258 20.70 -10.31 -28.69
N TYR A 259 19.80 -9.97 -29.62
CA TYR A 259 18.76 -8.97 -29.38
C TYR A 259 17.83 -9.34 -28.20
N LEU A 260 17.41 -10.61 -28.13
CA LEU A 260 16.59 -11.12 -27.04
C LEU A 260 17.29 -10.99 -25.68
N LEU A 261 18.57 -11.39 -25.62
CA LEU A 261 19.34 -11.42 -24.38
C LEU A 261 19.84 -10.05 -23.94
N LEU A 262 20.31 -9.22 -24.87
CA LEU A 262 21.02 -7.98 -24.56
C LEU A 262 20.12 -6.75 -24.55
N VAL A 263 18.95 -6.79 -25.21
CA VAL A 263 18.04 -5.64 -25.31
C VAL A 263 16.70 -5.97 -24.66
N MET A 264 15.98 -6.96 -25.19
CA MET A 264 14.61 -7.27 -24.75
C MET A 264 14.56 -7.72 -23.29
N LEU A 265 15.43 -8.63 -22.86
CA LEU A 265 15.41 -9.14 -21.48
C LEU A 265 15.70 -8.02 -20.45
N PRO A 266 16.75 -7.19 -20.59
CA PRO A 266 16.95 -6.02 -19.74
C PRO A 266 15.76 -5.06 -19.74
N GLU A 267 15.19 -4.75 -20.90
CA GLU A 267 13.97 -3.90 -20.99
C GLU A 267 12.84 -4.48 -20.13
N ARG A 268 12.57 -5.79 -20.25
CA ARG A 268 11.49 -6.43 -19.48
C ARG A 268 11.76 -6.45 -17.98
N ILE A 269 13.02 -6.62 -17.58
CA ILE A 269 13.42 -6.52 -16.17
C ILE A 269 13.16 -5.10 -15.67
N MET A 270 13.53 -4.08 -16.44
CA MET A 270 13.31 -2.68 -16.05
C MET A 270 11.83 -2.31 -16.01
N ASP A 271 10.99 -2.87 -16.89
CA ASP A 271 9.54 -2.69 -16.78
C ASP A 271 8.97 -3.31 -15.50
N LEU A 272 9.47 -4.47 -15.07
CA LEU A 272 9.06 -5.10 -13.80
C LEU A 272 9.48 -4.25 -12.60
N VAL A 273 10.70 -3.70 -12.64
CA VAL A 273 11.18 -2.73 -11.65
C VAL A 273 10.25 -1.51 -11.64
N PHE A 274 9.94 -0.93 -12.80
CA PHE A 274 9.01 0.19 -12.91
C PHE A 274 7.65 -0.11 -12.26
N LEU A 275 7.05 -1.26 -12.57
CA LEU A 275 5.75 -1.67 -12.01
C LEU A 275 5.81 -1.89 -10.50
N LEU A 276 6.89 -2.48 -10.00
CA LEU A 276 7.11 -2.67 -8.57
C LEU A 276 7.14 -1.31 -7.86
N PHE A 277 7.98 -0.38 -8.33
CA PHE A 277 8.10 0.93 -7.69
C PHE A 277 6.84 1.80 -7.87
N LEU A 278 6.10 1.68 -8.98
CA LEU A 278 4.78 2.29 -9.14
C LEU A 278 3.78 1.77 -8.10
N THR A 279 3.78 0.46 -7.88
CA THR A 279 2.89 -0.18 -6.90
C THR A 279 3.25 0.26 -5.48
N LEU A 280 4.55 0.24 -5.16
CA LEU A 280 5.05 0.69 -3.87
C LEU A 280 4.75 2.18 -3.62
N SER A 281 4.94 3.06 -4.62
CA SER A 281 4.69 4.50 -4.46
C SER A 281 3.21 4.79 -4.23
N THR A 282 2.33 3.98 -4.80
CA THR A 282 0.88 4.09 -4.60
C THR A 282 0.47 3.66 -3.19
N PHE A 283 1.07 2.60 -2.65
CA PHE A 283 0.66 2.02 -1.37
C PHE A 283 1.45 2.50 -0.16
N ILE A 284 2.64 3.11 -0.32
CA ILE A 284 3.50 3.46 0.82
C ILE A 284 2.80 4.43 1.80
N ILE A 285 2.10 5.45 1.30
CA ILE A 285 1.42 6.43 2.16
C ILE A 285 0.31 5.77 3.00
N PRO A 286 -0.66 5.01 2.43
CA PRO A 286 -1.65 4.32 3.25
C PRO A 286 -1.03 3.27 4.17
N ILE A 287 0.05 2.57 3.77
CA ILE A 287 0.76 1.61 4.65
C ILE A 287 1.33 2.34 5.87
N ILE A 288 2.03 3.46 5.69
CA ILE A 288 2.54 4.23 6.82
C ILE A 288 1.39 4.84 7.64
N GLY A 289 0.28 5.21 7.00
CA GLY A 289 -0.95 5.60 7.69
C GLY A 289 -1.46 4.50 8.62
N ILE A 290 -1.56 3.26 8.13
CA ILE A 290 -1.91 2.07 8.93
C ILE A 290 -0.94 1.90 10.10
N TRP A 291 0.37 1.95 9.83
CA TRP A 291 1.38 1.82 10.88
C TRP A 291 1.24 2.90 11.95
N CYS A 292 0.91 4.14 11.57
CA CYS A 292 0.68 5.20 12.54
C CYS A 292 -0.50 4.89 13.48
N GLU A 293 -1.57 4.31 12.96
CA GLU A 293 -2.74 3.94 13.75
C GLU A 293 -2.42 2.81 14.73
N GLU A 294 -1.72 1.76 14.27
CA GLU A 294 -1.21 0.67 15.13
C GLU A 294 -0.31 1.19 16.25
N LEU A 295 0.63 2.08 15.92
CA LEU A 295 1.56 2.67 16.89
C LEU A 295 0.82 3.60 17.88
N ASN A 296 -0.24 4.27 17.45
CA ASN A 296 -1.08 5.10 18.31
C ASN A 296 -1.96 4.23 19.24
N ALA A 297 -2.48 3.11 18.75
CA ALA A 297 -3.19 2.11 19.56
C ALA A 297 -2.29 1.48 20.62
N ASP A 298 -1.06 1.09 20.26
CA ASP A 298 -0.03 0.63 21.20
C ASP A 298 0.27 1.66 22.27
N ARG A 299 0.44 2.92 21.87
CA ARG A 299 0.68 4.02 22.80
C ARG A 299 -0.49 4.22 23.76
N PHE A 300 -1.73 4.15 23.28
CA PHE A 300 -2.92 4.26 24.14
C PHE A 300 -3.01 3.13 25.17
N MET A 301 -2.73 1.89 24.74
CA MET A 301 -2.63 0.72 25.62
C MET A 301 -1.62 0.95 26.74
N LEU A 302 -0.38 1.33 26.39
CA LEU A 302 0.71 1.54 27.35
C LEU A 302 0.43 2.68 28.33
N MET A 303 -0.14 3.78 27.84
CA MET A 303 -0.51 4.92 28.69
C MET A 303 -1.63 4.59 29.68
N SER A 304 -2.55 3.71 29.28
CA SER A 304 -3.67 3.26 30.12
C SER A 304 -3.22 2.26 31.21
N LYS A 305 -2.09 1.56 30.99
CA LYS A 305 -1.48 0.60 31.93
C LYS A 305 -0.08 1.01 32.41
N ARG A 306 0.11 2.29 32.76
CA ARG A 306 1.43 2.84 33.13
C ARG A 306 2.19 2.06 34.24
N ASN A 307 1.47 1.36 35.12
CA ASN A 307 2.07 0.58 36.21
C ASN A 307 2.50 -0.85 35.80
N ASP A 308 2.21 -1.29 34.56
CA ASP A 308 2.42 -2.67 34.10
C ASP A 308 3.00 -2.70 32.67
N LEU A 309 4.12 -2.00 32.50
CA LEU A 309 4.81 -1.87 31.22
C LEU A 309 5.35 -3.21 30.71
N GLU A 310 5.90 -4.04 31.61
CA GLU A 310 6.52 -5.32 31.24
C GLU A 310 5.50 -6.31 30.66
N THR A 311 4.31 -6.42 31.27
CA THR A 311 3.24 -7.28 30.76
C THR A 311 2.71 -6.77 29.43
N SER A 312 2.61 -5.43 29.27
CA SER A 312 2.17 -4.81 28.02
C SER A 312 3.17 -5.08 26.88
N LEU A 313 4.48 -4.99 27.15
CA LEU A 313 5.53 -5.31 26.18
C LEU A 313 5.53 -6.80 25.82
N LYS A 314 5.43 -7.70 26.80
CA LYS A 314 5.29 -9.16 26.56
C LYS A 314 4.05 -9.50 25.73
N THR A 315 2.98 -8.72 25.86
CA THR A 315 1.76 -8.89 25.07
C THR A 315 2.00 -8.50 23.61
N LEU A 316 2.71 -7.39 23.36
CA LEU A 316 3.10 -6.99 21.99
C LEU A 316 3.94 -8.08 21.29
N GLU A 317 4.86 -8.71 22.01
CA GLU A 317 5.68 -9.79 21.45
C GLU A 317 4.85 -11.02 21.05
N LYS A 318 3.84 -11.38 21.87
CA LYS A 318 2.96 -12.54 21.62
C LYS A 318 2.01 -12.36 20.42
N LEU A 319 1.70 -11.12 20.04
CA LEU A 319 0.75 -10.85 18.96
C LEU A 319 1.28 -11.20 17.56
N GLU A 320 2.57 -11.55 17.41
CA GLU A 320 3.25 -11.51 16.10
C GLU A 320 4.14 -12.72 15.77
N ASP A 321 3.85 -13.92 16.29
CA ASP A 321 4.62 -15.13 15.93
C ASP A 321 4.26 -15.66 14.53
N GLU A 322 5.01 -15.22 13.51
CA GLU A 322 4.79 -15.63 12.12
C GLU A 322 5.81 -16.67 11.62
N LYS A 323 5.32 -17.70 10.91
CA LYS A 323 6.11 -18.88 10.54
C LYS A 323 6.61 -18.90 9.09
N SER A 324 6.17 -17.98 8.21
CA SER A 324 6.55 -18.00 6.78
C SER A 324 6.84 -16.62 6.21
N LEU A 325 7.79 -16.55 5.26
CA LEU A 325 8.20 -15.30 4.59
C LEU A 325 7.03 -14.58 3.90
N LYS A 326 6.07 -15.33 3.33
CA LYS A 326 4.87 -14.74 2.73
C LYS A 326 3.96 -14.11 3.78
N SER A 327 3.76 -14.77 4.92
CA SER A 327 3.01 -14.17 6.05
C SER A 327 3.71 -12.91 6.52
N TRP A 328 5.04 -12.99 6.68
CA TRP A 328 5.87 -11.87 7.07
C TRP A 328 5.76 -10.67 6.14
N LEU A 329 5.83 -10.87 4.82
CA LEU A 329 5.65 -9.77 3.87
C LEU A 329 4.24 -9.16 3.94
N LEU A 330 3.22 -9.99 4.11
CA LEU A 330 1.84 -9.51 4.22
C LEU A 330 1.61 -8.77 5.55
N SER A 331 2.23 -9.24 6.64
CA SER A 331 2.12 -8.58 7.94
C SER A 331 2.83 -7.24 7.96
N GLN A 332 3.96 -7.06 7.26
CA GLN A 332 4.59 -5.74 7.17
C GLN A 332 3.69 -4.71 6.48
N VAL A 333 2.71 -5.14 5.69
CA VAL A 333 1.78 -4.21 5.04
C VAL A 333 0.66 -3.76 5.98
N SER A 334 0.25 -4.61 6.94
CA SER A 334 -0.80 -4.29 7.91
C SER A 334 -0.27 -3.85 9.29
N HIS A 335 0.97 -4.19 9.62
CA HIS A 335 1.58 -3.91 10.92
C HIS A 335 2.99 -3.32 10.75
N PRO A 336 3.38 -2.38 11.61
CA PRO A 336 4.72 -1.83 11.63
C PRO A 336 5.75 -2.89 12.05
N PRO A 337 7.03 -2.76 11.63
CA PRO A 337 8.08 -3.69 12.03
C PRO A 337 8.20 -3.81 13.56
N LYS A 338 8.42 -5.04 14.07
CA LYS A 338 8.63 -5.35 15.50
C LYS A 338 9.55 -4.38 16.22
N ALA A 339 10.72 -4.14 15.63
CA ALA A 339 11.72 -3.24 16.19
C ALA A 339 11.19 -1.82 16.36
N LEU A 340 10.37 -1.34 15.41
CA LEU A 340 9.74 -0.04 15.46
C LEU A 340 8.65 0.02 16.54
N ARG A 341 7.77 -1.00 16.61
CA ARG A 341 6.74 -1.11 17.67
C ARG A 341 7.38 -1.09 19.05
N HIS A 342 8.39 -1.94 19.26
CA HIS A 342 9.09 -2.05 20.54
C HIS A 342 9.82 -0.75 20.91
N TRP A 343 10.53 -0.15 19.96
CA TRP A 343 11.19 1.15 20.19
C TRP A 343 10.18 2.23 20.57
N MET A 344 9.07 2.34 19.85
CA MET A 344 8.03 3.33 20.14
C MET A 344 7.30 3.05 21.46
N ALA A 345 7.10 1.78 21.82
CA ALA A 345 6.51 1.37 23.07
C ALA A 345 7.36 1.81 24.27
N LEU A 346 8.67 1.51 24.23
CA LEU A 346 9.64 1.87 25.27
C LEU A 346 9.70 3.38 25.50
N HIS A 347 9.63 4.18 24.43
CA HIS A 347 9.76 5.63 24.51
C HIS A 347 8.40 6.35 24.55
N SER A 348 7.28 5.64 24.58
CA SER A 348 5.92 6.21 24.46
C SER A 348 5.62 7.34 25.46
N CYS A 349 6.24 7.29 26.65
CA CYS A 349 6.11 8.26 27.73
C CYS A 349 7.06 9.46 27.63
N GLU A 350 8.02 9.44 26.72
CA GLU A 350 9.00 10.51 26.55
C GLU A 350 8.50 11.62 25.64
N LYS A 351 8.82 12.88 25.95
CA LYS A 351 8.48 14.01 25.05
C LYS A 351 9.15 13.92 23.68
N LYS A 352 10.33 13.29 23.61
CA LYS A 352 11.09 13.13 22.35
C LYS A 352 10.41 12.15 21.40
N SER A 353 9.79 11.09 21.91
CA SER A 353 9.10 10.12 21.05
C SER A 353 7.89 10.73 20.37
N LEU A 354 7.18 11.67 21.01
CA LEU A 354 6.05 12.38 20.41
C LEU A 354 6.43 13.03 19.08
N LEU A 355 7.63 13.60 18.97
CA LEU A 355 8.12 14.15 17.70
C LEU A 355 8.26 13.06 16.65
N SER A 356 8.82 11.90 16.99
CA SER A 356 8.93 10.75 16.08
C SER A 356 7.56 10.28 15.60
N PHE A 357 6.58 10.16 16.49
CA PHE A 357 5.20 9.80 16.11
C PHE A 357 4.57 10.83 15.16
N ILE A 358 4.80 12.12 15.40
CA ILE A 358 4.25 13.21 14.58
C ILE A 358 4.90 13.23 13.19
N PHE A 359 6.20 13.03 13.09
CA PHE A 359 6.93 13.09 11.81
C PHE A 359 6.87 11.81 10.99
N PHE A 360 6.42 10.69 11.58
CA PHE A 360 6.43 9.40 10.90
C PHE A 360 5.59 9.39 9.61
N PHE A 361 4.36 9.94 9.66
CA PHE A 361 3.51 10.04 8.49
C PHE A 361 4.01 11.06 7.46
N PRO A 362 4.39 12.30 7.84
CA PRO A 362 5.12 13.21 6.97
C PRO A 362 6.28 12.52 6.23
N LEU A 363 7.17 11.80 6.93
CA LEU A 363 8.31 11.10 6.34
C LEU A 363 7.93 10.11 5.23
N ALA A 364 6.71 9.56 5.24
CA ALA A 364 6.21 8.69 4.18
C ALA A 364 6.24 9.34 2.79
N TYR A 365 6.03 10.66 2.70
CA TYR A 365 6.07 11.39 1.42
C TYR A 365 7.50 11.53 0.88
N ILE A 366 8.50 11.61 1.77
CA ILE A 366 9.92 11.57 1.37
C ILE A 366 10.26 10.17 0.86
N ILE A 367 9.80 9.12 1.54
CA ILE A 367 9.99 7.73 1.09
C ILE A 367 9.30 7.54 -0.27
N GLN A 368 8.07 8.04 -0.45
CA GLN A 368 7.36 7.99 -1.71
C GLN A 368 8.13 8.71 -2.83
N LEU A 369 8.71 9.89 -2.55
CA LEU A 369 9.55 10.61 -3.49
C LEU A 369 10.75 9.78 -3.95
N LEU A 370 11.47 9.15 -3.02
CA LEU A 370 12.60 8.26 -3.36
C LEU A 370 12.16 7.08 -4.23
N ILE A 371 11.01 6.47 -3.92
CA ILE A 371 10.43 5.38 -4.71
C ILE A 371 10.08 5.87 -6.13
N LEU A 372 9.49 7.05 -6.28
CA LEU A 372 9.17 7.66 -7.57
C LEU A 372 10.42 7.98 -8.39
N LEU A 373 11.52 8.40 -7.76
CA LEU A 373 12.79 8.62 -8.46
C LEU A 373 13.40 7.32 -8.98
N ILE A 374 13.34 6.24 -8.21
CA ILE A 374 13.79 4.91 -8.66
C ILE A 374 12.90 4.43 -9.82
N GLN A 375 11.59 4.66 -9.73
CA GLN A 375 10.65 4.40 -10.83
C GLN A 375 11.04 5.20 -12.09
N ALA A 376 11.28 6.50 -12.00
CA ALA A 376 11.70 7.34 -13.13
C ALA A 376 13.03 6.86 -13.73
N LEU A 377 14.03 6.59 -12.88
CA LEU A 377 15.33 6.05 -13.29
C LEU A 377 15.20 4.71 -14.05
N SER A 378 14.25 3.85 -13.66
CA SER A 378 14.02 2.60 -14.37
C SER A 378 13.53 2.84 -15.80
N SER A 379 12.64 3.81 -16.01
CA SER A 379 12.18 4.22 -17.33
C SER A 379 13.31 4.85 -18.16
N TYR A 380 14.14 5.68 -17.55
CA TYR A 380 15.25 6.34 -18.25
C TYR A 380 16.39 5.39 -18.61
N THR A 381 16.64 4.36 -17.79
CA THR A 381 17.59 3.30 -18.14
C THR A 381 17.16 2.55 -19.41
N ILE A 382 15.87 2.33 -19.61
CA ILE A 382 15.37 1.72 -20.86
C ILE A 382 15.70 2.61 -22.06
N SER A 383 15.43 3.92 -21.95
CA SER A 383 15.75 4.89 -23.00
C SER A 383 17.25 5.01 -23.27
N TYR A 384 18.09 4.83 -22.24
CA TYR A 384 19.55 4.79 -22.37
C TYR A 384 20.03 3.54 -23.12
N LEU A 385 19.55 2.37 -22.73
CA LEU A 385 19.93 1.09 -23.35
C LEU A 385 19.53 1.00 -24.83
N THR A 386 18.50 1.74 -25.22
CA THR A 386 18.02 1.85 -26.61
C THR A 386 18.66 3.00 -27.40
N GLY A 387 19.54 3.78 -26.76
CA GLY A 387 20.28 4.88 -27.40
C GLY A 387 19.46 6.17 -27.60
N TYR A 388 18.26 6.27 -27.03
CA TYR A 388 17.44 7.49 -27.12
C TYR A 388 17.91 8.60 -26.17
N LEU A 389 18.48 8.24 -25.03
CA LEU A 389 18.99 9.20 -24.05
C LEU A 389 20.46 8.93 -23.75
N ASN A 390 21.21 10.00 -23.49
CA ASN A 390 22.54 9.91 -22.90
C ASN A 390 22.51 10.16 -21.38
N MET A 391 23.63 9.90 -20.68
CA MET A 391 23.70 10.03 -19.21
C MET A 391 23.41 11.45 -18.69
N GLN A 392 23.76 12.49 -19.46
CA GLN A 392 23.53 13.87 -19.07
C GLN A 392 22.04 14.21 -19.11
N GLU A 393 21.34 13.78 -20.17
CA GLU A 393 19.89 13.96 -20.30
C GLU A 393 19.11 13.21 -19.22
N ILE A 394 19.57 12.03 -18.80
CA ILE A 394 18.97 11.29 -17.68
C ILE A 394 19.08 12.09 -16.38
N LEU A 395 20.26 12.66 -16.09
CA LEU A 395 20.47 13.45 -14.88
C LEU A 395 19.60 14.71 -14.87
N GLU A 396 19.50 15.40 -16.01
CA GLU A 396 18.64 16.59 -16.16
C GLU A 396 17.17 16.24 -15.96
N LYS A 397 16.69 15.15 -16.56
CA LYS A 397 15.31 14.67 -16.39
C LYS A 397 15.01 14.28 -14.94
N LEU A 398 15.91 13.56 -14.27
CA LEU A 398 15.75 13.19 -12.86
C LEU A 398 15.71 14.41 -11.93
N LEU A 399 16.55 15.41 -12.20
CA LEU A 399 16.53 16.67 -11.44
C LEU A 399 15.21 17.41 -11.64
N ASN A 400 14.73 17.51 -12.89
CA ASN A 400 13.45 18.12 -13.21
C ASN A 400 12.27 17.39 -12.58
N ASP A 401 12.29 16.04 -12.57
CA ASP A 401 11.27 15.22 -11.91
C ASP A 401 11.30 15.43 -10.39
N LEU A 402 12.48 15.50 -9.78
CA LEU A 402 12.66 15.78 -8.35
C LEU A 402 12.05 17.14 -7.99
N VAL A 403 12.44 18.20 -8.69
CA VAL A 403 11.94 19.57 -8.46
C VAL A 403 10.43 19.63 -8.66
N THR A 404 9.91 19.01 -9.72
CA THR A 404 8.47 18.96 -9.99
C THR A 404 7.73 18.22 -8.88
N ALA A 405 8.26 17.10 -8.41
CA ALA A 405 7.64 16.31 -7.34
C ALA A 405 7.68 17.05 -6.00
N MET A 406 8.81 17.70 -5.65
CA MET A 406 8.92 18.51 -4.44
C MET A 406 7.93 19.68 -4.45
N ASN A 407 7.82 20.40 -5.56
CA ASN A 407 6.84 21.47 -5.75
C ASN A 407 5.39 20.96 -5.56
N ARG A 408 5.07 19.80 -6.15
CA ARG A 408 3.74 19.16 -5.98
C ARG A 408 3.47 18.71 -4.55
N MET A 409 4.49 18.34 -3.79
CA MET A 409 4.35 17.92 -2.39
C MET A 409 4.28 19.10 -1.40
N SER A 410 4.77 20.28 -1.78
CA SER A 410 4.79 21.49 -0.92
C SER A 410 3.44 21.79 -0.24
N PRO A 411 2.29 21.78 -0.95
CA PRO A 411 0.99 22.03 -0.32
C PRO A 411 0.61 21.00 0.75
N TYR A 412 1.03 19.73 0.61
CA TYR A 412 0.78 18.69 1.62
C TYR A 412 1.55 18.96 2.91
N TRP A 413 2.82 19.37 2.79
CA TRP A 413 3.64 19.75 3.95
C TRP A 413 3.05 20.94 4.71
N LEU A 414 2.57 21.95 3.98
CA LEU A 414 1.88 23.10 4.58
C LEU A 414 0.59 22.66 5.29
N PHE A 415 -0.20 21.80 4.65
CA PHE A 415 -1.42 21.25 5.24
C PHE A 415 -1.13 20.48 6.53
N PHE A 416 -0.11 19.62 6.55
CA PHE A 416 0.31 18.91 7.76
C PHE A 416 0.77 19.87 8.86
N ALA A 417 1.50 20.93 8.51
CA ALA A 417 1.91 21.93 9.48
C ALA A 417 0.71 22.60 10.16
N ILE A 418 -0.26 23.08 9.36
CA ILE A 418 -1.49 23.71 9.86
C ILE A 418 -2.27 22.72 10.73
N LEU A 419 -2.41 21.47 10.28
CA LEU A 419 -3.09 20.44 11.05
C LEU A 419 -2.42 20.23 12.41
N LEU A 420 -1.08 20.08 12.45
CA LEU A 420 -0.35 19.88 13.69
C LEU A 420 -0.46 21.07 14.63
N LEU A 421 -0.38 22.29 14.11
CA LEU A 421 -0.55 23.52 14.88
C LEU A 421 -1.91 23.55 15.59
N LEU A 422 -2.96 23.13 14.89
CA LEU A 422 -4.34 23.13 15.38
C LEU A 422 -4.72 21.83 16.13
N TRP A 423 -3.93 20.76 16.00
CA TRP A 423 -4.29 19.42 16.48
C TRP A 423 -4.64 19.37 17.97
N PRO A 424 -3.89 20.03 18.88
CA PRO A 424 -4.22 19.99 20.31
C PRO A 424 -5.62 20.52 20.65
N LEU A 425 -6.18 21.38 19.80
CA LEU A 425 -7.56 21.85 19.91
C LEU A 425 -8.54 20.87 19.24
N ILE A 426 -8.23 20.41 18.02
CA ILE A 426 -9.09 19.54 17.22
C ILE A 426 -9.27 18.16 17.88
N ALA A 427 -8.22 17.62 18.50
CA ALA A 427 -8.20 16.25 19.03
C ALA A 427 -9.33 15.97 20.04
N VAL A 428 -9.69 16.95 20.89
CA VAL A 428 -10.78 16.80 21.87
C VAL A 428 -12.13 16.64 21.16
N TYR A 429 -12.37 17.44 20.11
CA TYR A 429 -13.58 17.33 19.30
C TYR A 429 -13.59 16.06 18.46
N TRP A 430 -12.43 15.66 17.94
CA TRP A 430 -12.27 14.40 17.20
C TRP A 430 -12.68 13.21 18.04
N VAL A 431 -12.12 13.05 19.24
CA VAL A 431 -12.47 11.93 20.11
C VAL A 431 -13.93 11.99 20.53
N LYS A 432 -14.45 13.16 20.89
CA LYS A 432 -15.87 13.31 21.22
C LYS A 432 -16.79 12.91 20.05
N PHE A 433 -16.41 13.25 18.83
CA PHE A 433 -17.17 12.93 17.63
C PHE A 433 -17.17 11.43 17.31
N ILE A 434 -16.00 10.79 17.43
CA ILE A 434 -15.81 9.37 17.10
C ILE A 434 -16.31 8.46 18.22
N SER A 435 -15.85 8.69 19.46
CA SER A 435 -16.00 7.75 20.57
C SER A 435 -17.08 8.14 21.57
N GLY A 436 -17.67 9.34 21.45
CA GLY A 436 -18.60 9.90 22.43
C GLY A 436 -17.94 10.39 23.73
N SER A 437 -16.66 10.11 23.92
CA SER A 437 -15.93 10.40 25.16
C SER A 437 -15.57 11.88 25.28
N SER A 438 -15.71 12.45 26.47
CA SER A 438 -15.25 13.80 26.76
C SER A 438 -13.86 13.79 27.38
N GLU A 439 -12.90 14.44 26.71
CA GLU A 439 -11.52 14.57 27.16
C GLU A 439 -11.14 16.04 27.39
N THR A 440 -10.05 16.24 28.12
CA THR A 440 -9.48 17.58 28.33
C THR A 440 -8.28 17.84 27.42
N TYR A 441 -8.06 19.11 27.10
CA TYR A 441 -6.92 19.55 26.30
C TYR A 441 -5.59 19.16 26.94
N ASN A 442 -4.63 18.73 26.11
CA ASN A 442 -3.30 18.33 26.55
C ASN A 442 -2.23 19.36 26.13
N TRP A 443 -2.27 20.52 26.79
CA TRP A 443 -1.37 21.65 26.50
C TRP A 443 0.10 21.37 26.79
N GLU A 444 0.41 20.38 27.64
CA GLU A 444 1.78 19.99 27.97
C GLU A 444 2.58 19.54 26.74
N ASN A 445 1.88 18.99 25.74
CA ASN A 445 2.47 18.49 24.50
C ASN A 445 2.47 19.53 23.37
N TYR A 446 1.83 20.69 23.54
CA TYR A 446 1.67 21.71 22.48
C TYR A 446 3.01 22.16 21.86
N ARG A 447 4.06 22.28 22.68
CA ARG A 447 5.40 22.65 22.20
C ARG A 447 5.93 21.70 21.11
N GLY A 448 5.65 20.41 21.23
CA GLY A 448 6.04 19.41 20.23
C GLY A 448 5.33 19.64 18.90
N TYR A 449 4.01 19.81 18.95
CA TYR A 449 3.19 20.13 17.77
C TYR A 449 3.59 21.43 17.07
N PHE A 450 3.81 22.49 17.85
CA PHE A 450 4.24 23.79 17.33
C PHE A 450 5.62 23.70 16.64
N PHE A 451 6.59 23.05 17.28
CA PHE A 451 7.91 22.84 16.69
C PHE A 451 7.83 22.03 15.39
N SER A 452 7.07 20.92 15.39
CA SER A 452 6.87 20.11 14.19
C SER A 452 6.20 20.89 13.06
N SER A 453 5.22 21.74 13.38
CA SER A 453 4.59 22.63 12.40
C SER A 453 5.61 23.58 11.76
N ILE A 454 6.49 24.22 12.54
CA ILE A 454 7.50 25.14 11.99
C ILE A 454 8.43 24.41 11.01
N VAL A 455 8.91 23.23 11.38
CA VAL A 455 9.78 22.43 10.51
C VAL A 455 9.09 22.12 9.17
N LEU A 456 7.82 21.69 9.21
CA LEU A 456 7.07 21.40 7.99
C LEU A 456 6.77 22.65 7.14
N ILE A 457 6.57 23.83 7.75
CA ILE A 457 6.45 25.09 7.02
C ILE A 457 7.76 25.42 6.28
N VAL A 458 8.90 25.28 6.94
CA VAL A 458 10.21 25.53 6.31
C VAL A 458 10.43 24.57 5.14
N ILE A 459 10.14 23.27 5.33
CA ILE A 459 10.20 22.27 4.25
C ILE A 459 9.26 22.63 3.10
N SER A 460 8.03 23.04 3.40
CA SER A 460 7.05 23.44 2.39
C SER A 460 7.54 24.63 1.56
N ILE A 461 8.04 25.69 2.21
CA ILE A 461 8.58 26.88 1.53
C ILE A 461 9.78 26.48 0.66
N PHE A 462 10.73 25.73 1.21
CA PHE A 462 11.90 25.27 0.47
C PHE A 462 11.52 24.47 -0.78
N CYS A 463 10.61 23.49 -0.63
CA CYS A 463 10.10 22.68 -1.73
C CYS A 463 9.33 23.47 -2.79
N TYR A 464 8.73 24.60 -2.44
CA TYR A 464 8.01 25.49 -3.37
C TYR A 464 8.94 26.43 -4.15
N THR A 465 10.09 26.77 -3.57
CA THR A 465 11.06 27.72 -4.16
C THR A 465 12.12 27.07 -5.04
N LEU A 466 12.26 25.74 -4.97
CA LEU A 466 13.09 24.94 -5.88
C LEU A 466 12.45 24.88 -7.26
#